data_AF-A0A2G6CBQ5-F1
#
_entry.id   AF-A0A2G6CBQ5-F1
#
_cell.length_a   1.000
_cell.length_b   1.000
_cell.length_c   1.000
_cell.angle_alpha   90.00
_cell.angle_beta   90.00
_cell.angle_gamma   90.00
#
_symmetry.space_group_name_H-M   'P 1'
#
loop_
_entity.id
_entity.type
_entity.pdbx_description
1 polymer ?
#
loop_
_entity_poly.entity_id
_entity_poly.type
_entity_poly.pdbx_seq_one_letter_code
_entity_poly.pdbx_strand_id
1 'polypeptide(L)'
;MNKKTDMNTTKTTTKTTTLYIPVGVRKYPLTITYTGEVLEGTELVHVFCQEARLDQDYPKEDLSLLLQDMEYLIRDEQAQKKNSVINIRVKAKDKELIQNYAQQGGFKSISEYMLARSLA
;
A
#
# COMPACT_ATOMS: atom_id res chain seq x y z
N MET A 1 -19.69 50.73 21.14
CA MET A 1 -18.61 49.92 21.74
C MET A 1 -18.64 48.55 21.08
N ASN A 2 -17.79 48.35 20.07
CA ASN A 2 -17.71 47.08 19.33
C ASN A 2 -16.60 46.22 19.94
N LYS A 3 -16.94 45.04 20.46
CA LYS A 3 -15.99 43.94 20.61
C LYS A 3 -16.37 42.88 19.59
N LYS A 4 -15.67 42.88 18.45
CA LYS A 4 -15.61 41.71 17.57
C LYS A 4 -14.63 40.74 18.22
N THR A 5 -15.12 39.57 18.59
CA THR A 5 -14.31 38.45 19.03
C THR A 5 -13.80 37.78 17.76
N ASP A 6 -12.54 38.03 17.41
CA ASP A 6 -11.88 37.33 16.32
C ASP A 6 -11.60 35.90 16.78
N MET A 7 -12.35 34.94 16.22
CA MET A 7 -11.99 33.52 16.26
C MET A 7 -10.65 33.37 15.53
N ASN A 8 -9.62 33.05 16.32
CA ASN A 8 -8.28 32.84 15.84
C ASN A 8 -8.21 31.48 15.14
N THR A 9 -8.54 31.44 13.85
CA THR A 9 -8.33 30.26 13.00
C THR A 9 -6.84 30.10 12.75
N THR A 10 -6.15 29.34 13.61
CA THR A 10 -4.77 28.93 13.36
C THR A 10 -4.73 28.11 12.07
N LYS A 11 -4.28 28.74 10.98
CA LYS A 11 -3.87 28.04 9.75
C LYS A 11 -2.64 27.19 10.07
N THR A 12 -2.86 25.94 10.47
CA THR A 12 -1.79 24.94 10.61
C THR A 12 -1.25 24.63 9.22
N THR A 13 -0.01 25.04 8.98
CA THR A 13 0.70 24.72 7.73
C THR A 13 1.02 23.23 7.76
N THR A 14 0.32 22.43 6.96
CA THR A 14 0.56 20.99 6.82
C THR A 14 1.94 20.80 6.20
N LYS A 15 2.90 20.37 7.02
CA LYS A 15 4.25 20.02 6.54
C LYS A 15 4.21 18.58 6.08
N THR A 16 4.67 18.31 4.86
CA THR A 16 4.80 16.94 4.35
C THR A 16 6.27 16.65 4.10
N THR A 17 6.73 15.46 4.51
CA THR A 17 8.09 14.97 4.30
C THR A 17 8.02 13.60 3.67
N THR A 18 8.81 13.38 2.62
CA THR A 18 8.96 12.05 2.00
C THR A 18 10.33 11.49 2.33
N LEU A 19 10.36 10.29 2.87
CA LEU A 19 11.54 9.50 3.15
C LEU A 19 11.58 8.30 2.20
N TYR A 20 12.78 7.78 1.95
CA TYR A 20 12.97 6.61 1.10
C TYR A 20 13.50 5.45 1.95
N ILE A 21 12.65 4.46 2.19
CA ILE A 21 13.01 3.27 2.97
C ILE A 21 13.74 2.28 2.05
N PRO A 22 15.02 1.95 2.32
CA PRO A 22 15.76 0.97 1.53
C PRO A 22 15.30 -0.45 1.90
N VAL A 23 14.98 -1.26 0.89
CA VAL A 23 14.69 -2.70 1.05
C VAL A 23 15.43 -3.45 -0.06
N GLY A 24 16.56 -4.07 0.30
CA GLY A 24 17.49 -4.65 -0.67
C GLY A 24 18.05 -3.59 -1.63
N VAL A 25 17.83 -3.76 -2.94
CA VAL A 25 18.30 -2.81 -3.98
C VAL A 25 17.29 -1.72 -4.31
N ARG A 26 16.06 -1.81 -3.78
CA ARG A 26 14.98 -0.86 -4.07
C ARG A 26 14.80 0.12 -2.92
N LYS A 27 14.27 1.30 -3.25
CA LYS A 27 13.91 2.33 -2.29
C LYS A 27 12.43 2.65 -2.45
N TYR A 28 11.70 2.63 -1.36
CA TYR A 28 10.25 2.79 -1.34
C TYR A 28 9.87 4.11 -0.66
N PRO A 29 8.97 4.91 -1.25
CA PRO A 29 8.56 6.17 -0.66
C PRO A 29 7.68 5.93 0.57
N LEU A 30 8.00 6.62 1.65
CA LEU A 30 7.17 6.77 2.84
C LEU A 30 6.91 8.26 3.05
N THR A 31 5.64 8.63 3.08
CA THR A 31 5.20 10.01 3.25
C THR A 31 4.69 10.22 4.66
N ILE A 32 5.21 11.25 5.33
CA ILE A 32 4.79 11.68 6.66
C ILE A 32 4.20 13.07 6.52
N THR A 33 2.94 13.23 6.89
CA THR A 33 2.24 14.51 6.89
C THR A 33 1.94 14.92 8.32
N TYR A 34 2.48 16.05 8.75
CA TYR A 34 2.19 16.64 10.06
C TYR A 34 0.79 17.25 10.02
N THR A 35 -0.15 16.66 10.76
CA THR A 35 -1.56 17.09 10.76
C THR A 35 -1.77 18.37 11.59
N GLY A 36 -0.87 18.60 12.56
CA GLY A 36 -1.01 19.69 13.53
C GLY A 36 -2.08 19.41 14.60
N GLU A 37 -2.63 18.20 14.61
CA GLU A 37 -3.56 17.73 15.63
C GLU A 37 -2.79 17.16 16.82
N VAL A 38 -3.34 17.30 18.03
CA VAL A 38 -2.75 16.79 19.26
C VAL A 38 -3.78 15.88 19.93
N LEU A 39 -3.39 14.63 20.20
CA LEU A 39 -4.19 13.64 20.90
C LEU A 39 -3.44 13.21 22.15
N GLU A 40 -4.09 13.25 23.32
CA GLU A 40 -3.50 12.85 24.61
C GLU A 40 -2.18 13.56 24.98
N GLY A 41 -1.96 14.75 24.44
CA GLY A 41 -0.73 15.53 24.67
C GLY A 41 0.38 15.31 23.65
N THR A 42 0.18 14.42 22.67
CA THR A 42 1.15 14.12 21.62
C THR A 42 0.64 14.58 20.25
N GLU A 43 1.51 15.20 19.45
CA GLU A 43 1.19 15.55 18.06
C GLU A 43 0.95 14.30 17.22
N LEU A 44 -0.05 14.33 16.34
CA LEU A 44 -0.30 13.28 15.37
C LEU A 44 0.44 13.56 14.05
N VAL A 45 0.90 12.49 13.43
CA VAL A 45 1.44 12.47 12.08
C VAL A 45 0.73 11.40 11.27
N HIS A 46 0.31 11.76 10.06
CA HIS A 46 -0.25 10.82 9.12
C HIS A 46 0.87 10.15 8.34
N VAL A 47 0.91 8.82 8.34
CA VAL A 47 1.96 8.03 7.67
C VAL A 47 1.35 7.19 6.55
N PHE A 48 1.89 7.39 5.35
CA PHE A 48 1.48 6.69 4.14
C PHE A 48 2.66 5.95 3.49
N CYS A 49 2.48 4.66 3.22
CA CYS A 49 3.38 3.84 2.42
C CYS A 49 2.59 2.74 1.70
N GLN A 50 2.47 2.86 0.37
CA GLN A 50 1.70 1.94 -0.46
C GLN A 50 2.24 0.50 -0.39
N GLU A 51 3.56 0.34 -0.31
CA GLU A 51 4.23 -0.95 -0.41
C GLU A 51 4.19 -1.76 0.89
N ALA A 52 3.98 -1.08 2.02
CA ALA A 52 3.66 -1.67 3.32
C ALA A 52 2.15 -1.72 3.60
N ARG A 53 1.31 -1.26 2.66
CA ARG A 53 -0.15 -1.10 2.87
C ARG A 53 -0.48 -0.28 4.12
N LEU A 54 0.27 0.79 4.33
CA LEU A 54 0.16 1.67 5.48
C LEU A 54 -0.47 3.00 5.06
N ASP A 55 -1.55 3.39 5.74
CA ASP A 55 -2.29 4.63 5.53
C ASP A 55 -3.07 4.97 6.81
N GLN A 56 -2.39 5.54 7.80
CA GLN A 56 -2.97 5.80 9.13
C GLN A 56 -2.20 6.86 9.93
N ASP A 57 -2.84 7.37 10.96
CA ASP A 57 -2.26 8.34 11.89
C ASP A 57 -1.50 7.65 13.03
N TYR A 58 -0.38 8.25 13.42
CA TYR A 58 0.49 7.81 14.50
C TYR A 58 0.79 8.96 15.46
N PRO A 59 0.95 8.68 16.77
CA PRO A 59 1.63 9.59 17.66
C PRO A 59 3.04 9.88 17.13
N LYS A 60 3.44 11.15 17.11
CA LYS A 60 4.76 11.57 16.62
C LYS A 60 5.91 10.88 17.37
N GLU A 61 5.70 10.53 18.62
CA GLU A 61 6.67 9.83 19.47
C GLU A 61 6.94 8.40 18.96
N ASP A 62 5.90 7.72 18.44
CA ASP A 62 5.99 6.35 17.92
C ASP A 62 6.61 6.29 16.51
N LEU A 63 6.75 7.44 15.83
CA LEU A 63 7.29 7.51 14.48
C LEU A 63 8.69 6.88 14.39
N SER A 64 9.52 7.04 15.42
CA SER A 64 10.88 6.48 15.43
C SER A 64 10.86 4.95 15.45
N LEU A 65 9.95 4.35 16.21
CA LEU A 65 9.78 2.90 16.27
C LEU A 65 9.21 2.37 14.95
N LEU A 66 8.18 3.03 14.43
CA LEU A 66 7.61 2.70 13.13
C LEU A 66 8.68 2.67 12.03
N LEU A 67 9.52 3.71 11.95
CA LEU A 67 10.60 3.81 10.96
C LEU A 67 11.63 2.68 11.05
N GLN A 68 11.88 2.14 12.25
CA GLN A 68 12.77 0.98 12.42
C GLN A 68 12.17 -0.30 11.83
N ASP A 69 10.85 -0.45 11.93
CA ASP A 69 10.14 -1.65 11.48
C ASP A 69 9.73 -1.59 9.99
N MET A 70 9.77 -0.40 9.37
CA MET A 70 9.31 -0.20 7.99
C MET A 70 9.96 -1.15 6.96
N GLU A 71 11.25 -1.48 7.11
CA GLU A 71 11.91 -2.40 6.18
C GLU A 71 11.24 -3.77 6.19
N TYR A 72 10.94 -4.31 7.38
CA TYR A 72 10.31 -5.60 7.55
C TYR A 72 8.86 -5.59 7.05
N LEU A 73 8.09 -4.55 7.39
CA LEU A 73 6.71 -4.40 6.93
C LEU A 73 6.60 -4.39 5.41
N ILE A 74 7.48 -3.63 4.73
CA ILE A 74 7.52 -3.61 3.26
C ILE A 74 7.92 -5.00 2.74
N ARG A 75 8.93 -5.63 3.32
CA ARG A 75 9.42 -6.94 2.85
C ARG A 75 8.32 -8.00 2.90
N ASP A 76 7.59 -8.08 4.01
CA ASP A 76 6.58 -9.10 4.24
C ASP A 76 5.36 -8.91 3.32
N GLU A 77 4.85 -7.68 3.19
CA GLU A 77 3.72 -7.38 2.30
C GLU A 77 4.09 -7.64 0.83
N GLN A 78 5.33 -7.31 0.42
CA GLN A 78 5.80 -7.60 -0.94
C GLN A 78 6.05 -9.10 -1.17
N ALA A 79 6.43 -9.86 -0.16
CA ALA A 79 6.54 -11.31 -0.25
C ALA A 79 5.17 -11.98 -0.44
N GLN A 80 4.15 -11.52 0.29
CA GLN A 80 2.77 -12.00 0.12
C GLN A 80 2.24 -11.73 -1.30
N LYS A 81 2.50 -10.53 -1.85
CA LYS A 81 2.12 -10.19 -3.24
C LYS A 81 2.77 -11.09 -4.30
N LYS A 82 3.96 -11.62 -4.05
CA LYS A 82 4.63 -12.53 -5.00
C LYS A 82 4.03 -13.94 -4.98
N ASN A 83 3.50 -14.37 -3.83
CA ASN A 83 2.95 -15.72 -3.68
C ASN A 83 1.59 -15.92 -4.36
N SER A 84 0.94 -14.86 -4.86
CA SER A 84 -0.35 -14.94 -5.56
C SER A 84 -0.25 -15.16 -7.07
N VAL A 85 0.97 -15.26 -7.64
CA VAL A 85 1.18 -15.44 -9.08
C VAL A 85 1.59 -16.88 -9.39
N ILE A 86 0.74 -17.61 -10.13
CA ILE A 86 1.07 -18.92 -10.69
C ILE A 86 1.55 -18.74 -12.13
N ASN A 87 2.82 -19.08 -12.39
CA ASN A 87 3.40 -19.06 -13.74
C ASN A 87 3.50 -20.49 -14.29
N ILE A 88 2.77 -20.78 -15.36
CA ILE A 88 2.81 -22.08 -16.03
C ILE A 88 3.41 -21.92 -17.42
N ARG A 89 4.45 -22.70 -17.73
CA ARG A 89 5.02 -22.75 -19.07
C ARG A 89 4.31 -23.83 -19.89
N VAL A 90 3.70 -23.42 -21.00
CA VAL A 90 3.03 -24.30 -21.96
C VAL A 90 3.61 -24.09 -23.35
N LYS A 91 3.54 -25.13 -24.21
CA LYS A 91 3.92 -24.98 -25.62
C LYS A 91 2.87 -24.17 -26.36
N ALA A 92 3.24 -23.55 -27.47
CA ALA A 92 2.33 -22.71 -28.26
C ALA A 92 1.06 -23.45 -28.69
N LYS A 93 1.20 -24.69 -29.16
CA LYS A 93 0.07 -25.55 -29.57
C LYS A 93 -0.91 -25.82 -28.41
N ASP A 94 -0.38 -26.11 -27.23
CA ASP A 94 -1.19 -26.37 -26.04
C ASP A 94 -1.91 -25.10 -25.58
N LYS A 95 -1.25 -23.93 -25.71
CA LYS A 95 -1.85 -22.64 -25.40
C LYS A 95 -3.06 -22.34 -26.29
N GLU A 96 -2.96 -22.61 -27.59
CA GLU A 96 -4.08 -22.44 -28.53
C GLU A 96 -5.27 -23.34 -28.17
N LEU A 97 -5.00 -24.60 -27.83
CA LEU A 97 -6.04 -25.54 -27.37
C LEU A 97 -6.72 -25.05 -26.09
N ILE A 98 -5.94 -24.64 -25.09
CA ILE A 98 -6.46 -24.09 -23.82
C ILE A 98 -7.31 -22.84 -24.08
N GLN A 99 -6.87 -21.97 -24.98
CA GLN A 99 -7.61 -20.76 -25.35
C GLN A 99 -8.96 -21.10 -26.00
N ASN A 100 -8.98 -22.08 -26.91
CA ASN A 100 -10.22 -22.53 -27.55
C ASN A 100 -11.19 -23.12 -26.52
N TYR A 101 -10.70 -23.93 -25.57
CA TYR A 101 -11.55 -24.46 -24.49
C TYR A 101 -12.07 -23.38 -23.55
N ALA A 102 -11.24 -22.37 -23.24
CA ALA A 102 -11.67 -21.23 -22.44
C ALA A 102 -12.81 -20.46 -23.12
N GLN A 103 -12.69 -20.19 -24.43
CA GLN A 103 -13.71 -19.51 -25.21
C GLN A 103 -15.00 -20.32 -25.31
N GLN A 104 -14.90 -21.63 -25.60
CA GLN A 104 -16.05 -22.53 -25.67
C GLN A 104 -16.78 -22.66 -24.33
N GLY A 105 -16.03 -22.60 -23.22
CA GLY A 105 -16.58 -22.62 -21.87
C GLY A 105 -17.09 -21.26 -21.37
N GLY A 106 -16.99 -20.19 -22.16
CA GLY A 106 -17.45 -18.85 -21.77
C GLY A 106 -16.56 -18.12 -20.76
N PHE A 107 -15.31 -18.53 -20.61
CA PHE A 107 -14.35 -17.89 -19.70
C PHE A 107 -13.76 -16.63 -20.35
N LYS A 108 -13.51 -15.58 -19.55
CA LYS A 108 -12.97 -14.30 -20.03
C LYS A 108 -11.48 -14.38 -20.33
N SER A 109 -10.78 -15.36 -19.77
CA SER A 109 -9.35 -15.55 -20.00
C SER A 109 -8.92 -17.01 -19.81
N ILE A 110 -7.74 -17.33 -20.36
CA ILE A 110 -7.04 -18.59 -20.09
C ILE A 110 -6.82 -18.79 -18.58
N SER A 111 -6.42 -17.75 -17.86
CA SER A 111 -6.17 -17.84 -16.42
C SER A 111 -7.43 -18.20 -15.64
N GLU A 112 -8.56 -17.60 -15.98
CA GLU A 112 -9.85 -17.90 -15.35
C GLU A 112 -10.29 -19.35 -15.63
N TYR A 113 -10.16 -19.80 -16.88
CA TYR A 113 -10.42 -21.19 -17.25
C TYR A 113 -9.53 -22.17 -16.48
N MET A 114 -8.22 -21.90 -16.40
CA MET A 114 -7.26 -22.78 -15.71
C MET A 114 -7.55 -22.85 -14.22
N LEU A 115 -7.87 -21.73 -13.57
CA LEU A 115 -8.27 -21.70 -12.16
C LEU A 115 -9.53 -22.53 -11.92
N ALA A 116 -10.58 -22.30 -12.72
CA ALA A 116 -11.84 -23.02 -12.60
C ALA A 116 -11.66 -24.54 -12.78
N ARG A 117 -10.80 -24.97 -13.71
CA ARG A 117 -10.51 -26.39 -13.93
C ARG A 117 -9.57 -27.02 -12.90
N SER A 118 -8.69 -26.24 -12.29
CA SER A 118 -7.75 -26.74 -11.29
C SER A 118 -8.36 -26.91 -9.90
N LEU A 119 -9.43 -26.17 -9.61
CA LEU A 119 -10.10 -26.14 -8.30
C LEU A 119 -11.43 -26.92 -8.27
N ALA A 120 -11.92 -27.38 -9.42
CA ALA A 120 -13.13 -28.20 -9.55
C ALA A 120 -12.80 -29.69 -9.44
#